data_AF-A0A973INH4-F1
#
_entry.id   AF-A0A973INH4-F1
#
_cell.length_a   1.000
_cell.length_b   1.000
_cell.length_c   1.000
_cell.angle_alpha   90.00
_cell.angle_beta   90.00
_cell.angle_gamma   90.00
#
_symmetry.space_group_name_H-M   'P 1'
#
loop_
_entity.id
_entity.type
_entity.pdbx_description
1 polymer ?
#
loop_
_entity_poly.entity_id
_entity_poly.type
_entity_poly.pdbx_seq_one_letter_code
_entity_poly.pdbx_strand_id
1 'polypeptide(L)'
;MKPNDRGHVPIRTCVVCGDRKPKNELLRAALKSEERSIVLDRDQNLGGRGAYVCPDCLPRMRFTKRVQKAFRYKAERLDPEILLEQSAR
;
A
#
# COMPACT_ATOMS: atom_id res chain seq x y z
N MET A 1 -3.76 -5.60 20.54
CA MET A 1 -4.48 -5.67 19.24
C MET A 1 -4.81 -7.13 19.00
N LYS A 2 -6.08 -7.54 19.06
CA LYS A 2 -6.44 -8.97 19.06
C LYS A 2 -6.22 -9.56 17.65
N PRO A 3 -5.40 -10.62 17.46
CA PRO A 3 -5.51 -11.43 16.26
C PRO A 3 -6.92 -12.02 16.22
N ASN A 4 -7.56 -11.97 15.05
CA ASN A 4 -8.89 -12.52 14.90
C ASN A 4 -8.74 -14.04 14.71
N ASP A 5 -8.82 -14.79 15.80
CA ASP A 5 -8.60 -16.25 15.87
C ASP A 5 -9.77 -17.07 15.29
N ARG A 6 -10.48 -16.53 14.28
CA ARG A 6 -11.51 -17.22 13.50
C ARG A 6 -11.16 -17.22 12.02
N GLY A 7 -10.05 -17.87 11.68
CA GLY A 7 -9.80 -18.63 10.45
C GLY A 7 -9.98 -18.00 9.07
N HIS A 8 -10.36 -16.73 8.93
CA HIS A 8 -10.53 -16.10 7.62
C HIS A 8 -9.50 -14.98 7.43
N VAL A 9 -8.49 -15.26 6.60
CA VAL A 9 -7.55 -14.25 6.13
C VAL A 9 -8.22 -13.44 5.02
N PRO A 10 -8.40 -12.11 5.19
CA PRO A 10 -9.03 -11.29 4.16
C PRO A 10 -8.21 -11.32 2.86
N ILE A 11 -8.87 -11.47 1.72
CA ILE A 11 -8.23 -11.28 0.41
C ILE A 11 -8.25 -9.79 0.06
N ARG A 12 -7.11 -9.27 -0.40
CA ARG A 12 -6.94 -7.88 -0.85
C ARG A 12 -6.41 -7.84 -2.28
N THR A 13 -6.62 -6.71 -2.94
CA THR A 13 -6.18 -6.49 -4.32
C THR A 13 -4.94 -5.61 -4.34
N CYS A 14 -3.91 -6.04 -5.06
CA CYS A 14 -2.72 -5.24 -5.31
C CYS A 14 -3.06 -4.02 -6.17
N VAL A 15 -2.70 -2.83 -5.72
CA VAL A 15 -2.93 -1.56 -6.43
C VAL A 15 -2.10 -1.42 -7.70
N VAL A 16 -1.05 -2.24 -7.86
CA VAL A 16 -0.16 -2.22 -9.03
C VAL A 16 -0.63 -3.25 -10.07
N CYS A 17 -0.50 -4.55 -9.78
CA CYS A 17 -0.85 -5.61 -10.74
C CYS A 17 -2.35 -5.92 -10.83
N GLY A 18 -3.12 -5.68 -9.77
CA GLY A 18 -4.55 -6.04 -9.72
C GLY A 18 -4.83 -7.46 -9.21
N ASP A 19 -3.81 -8.25 -8.90
CA ASP A 19 -3.99 -9.60 -8.35
C ASP A 19 -4.62 -9.58 -6.97
N ARG A 20 -5.36 -10.64 -6.66
CA ARG A 20 -5.98 -10.87 -5.37
C ARG A 20 -5.12 -11.82 -4.56
N LYS A 21 -4.67 -11.40 -3.38
CA LYS A 21 -3.83 -12.21 -2.49
C LYS A 21 -4.30 -12.10 -1.04
N PRO A 22 -3.97 -13.09 -0.18
CA PRO A 22 -4.15 -12.98 1.26
C PRO A 22 -3.52 -11.71 1.83
N LYS A 23 -4.21 -11.06 2.79
CA LYS A 23 -3.78 -9.79 3.41
C LYS A 23 -2.35 -9.86 3.96
N ASN A 24 -1.95 -11.00 4.53
CA ASN A 24 -0.64 -11.24 5.12
C ASN A 24 0.48 -11.40 4.08
N GLU A 25 0.18 -11.61 2.79
CA GLU A 25 1.15 -11.66 1.69
C GLU A 25 1.40 -10.29 1.05
N LEU A 26 0.67 -9.26 1.48
CA LEU A 26 0.69 -7.94 0.87
C LEU A 26 1.22 -6.90 1.85
N LEU A 27 1.97 -5.94 1.31
CA LEU A 27 2.38 -4.75 2.04
C LEU A 27 1.25 -3.71 1.98
N ARG A 28 1.10 -2.91 3.03
CA ARG A 28 0.15 -1.80 3.05
C ARG A 28 0.88 -0.49 2.75
N ALA A 29 0.32 0.29 1.84
CA ALA A 29 0.68 1.69 1.61
C ALA A 29 -0.45 2.59 2.14
N ALA A 30 -0.13 3.60 2.95
CA ALA A 30 -1.09 4.44 3.64
C ALA A 30 -0.97 5.92 3.21
N LEU A 31 -2.09 6.64 3.24
CA LEU A 31 -2.11 8.09 3.04
C LEU A 31 -1.68 8.78 4.33
N LYS A 32 -0.59 9.55 4.25
CA LYS A 32 -0.19 10.50 5.29
C LYS A 32 -0.77 11.86 4.93
N SER A 33 -1.97 12.15 5.44
CA SER A 33 -2.79 13.29 5.02
C SER A 33 -2.09 14.64 5.16
N GLU A 34 -1.36 14.85 6.26
CA GLU A 34 -0.62 16.11 6.52
C GLU A 34 0.45 16.40 5.45
N GLU A 35 1.08 15.35 4.92
CA GLU A 35 2.15 15.47 3.92
C GLU A 35 1.67 15.23 2.49
N ARG A 36 0.37 14.93 2.33
CA ARG A 36 -0.25 14.49 1.06
C ARG A 36 0.59 13.43 0.34
N SER A 37 1.20 12.53 1.10
CA SER A 37 2.10 11.50 0.58
C SER A 37 1.53 10.10 0.82
N ILE A 38 1.95 9.15 -0.01
CA ILE A 38 1.72 7.73 0.21
C ILE A 38 2.99 7.14 0.82
N VAL A 39 2.87 6.62 2.03
CA VAL A 39 3.97 6.02 2.80
C VAL A 39 3.79 4.51 2.91
N LEU A 40 4.87 3.79 3.18
CA LEU A 40 4.80 2.35 3.47
C LEU A 40 4.41 2.13 4.95
N ASP A 41 3.39 1.32 5.19
CA ASP A 41 2.81 1.06 6.51
C ASP A 41 2.97 -0.43 6.84
N ARG A 42 4.21 -0.83 7.14
CA ARG A 42 4.57 -2.25 7.37
C ARG A 42 3.82 -2.85 8.56
N ASP A 43 3.68 -2.07 9.64
CA ASP A 43 3.00 -2.48 10.87
C ASP A 43 1.47 -2.40 10.77
N GLN A 44 0.96 -1.80 9.69
CA GLN A 44 -0.47 -1.63 9.42
C GLN A 44 -1.21 -0.89 10.53
N ASN A 45 -0.51 0.04 11.20
CA ASN A 45 -1.02 0.78 12.36
C ASN A 45 -1.37 2.23 12.00
N LEU A 46 -0.99 2.71 10.80
CA LEU A 46 -1.29 4.07 10.38
C LEU A 46 -2.79 4.25 10.10
N GLY A 47 -3.34 5.33 10.63
CA GLY A 47 -4.72 5.75 10.39
C GLY A 47 -4.96 6.16 8.93
N GLY A 48 -6.23 6.23 8.54
CA GLY A 48 -6.64 6.75 7.23
C GLY A 48 -6.69 5.72 6.09
N ARG A 49 -6.68 6.23 4.86
CA ARG A 49 -6.92 5.43 3.66
C ARG A 49 -5.66 4.66 3.27
N GLY A 50 -5.79 3.35 3.10
CA GLY A 50 -4.69 2.48 2.65
C GLY A 50 -5.04 1.70 1.40
N ALA A 51 -4.01 1.30 0.66
CA ALA A 51 -4.05 0.36 -0.44
C ALA A 51 -3.00 -0.74 -0.21
N TYR A 52 -3.17 -1.90 -0.83
CA TYR A 52 -2.24 -3.01 -0.70
C TYR A 52 -1.36 -3.14 -1.95
N VAL A 53 -0.12 -3.56 -1.79
CA VAL A 53 0.85 -3.77 -2.87
C VAL A 53 1.61 -5.07 -2.63
N CYS A 54 1.82 -5.85 -3.69
CA CYS A 54 2.66 -7.04 -3.59
C CYS A 54 4.12 -6.64 -3.35
N PRO A 55 4.91 -7.44 -2.61
CA PRO A 55 6.34 -7.18 -2.42
C PRO A 55 7.11 -7.01 -3.74
N ASP A 56 6.85 -7.84 -4.74
CA ASP A 56 7.45 -7.80 -6.08
C ASP A 56 6.94 -6.63 -6.96
N CYS A 57 5.83 -6.00 -6.56
CA CYS A 57 5.24 -4.85 -7.22
C CYS A 57 5.72 -3.53 -6.63
N LEU A 58 6.21 -3.52 -5.39
CA LEU A 58 6.66 -2.31 -4.71
C LEU A 58 7.75 -1.56 -5.50
N PRO A 59 8.81 -2.22 -6.03
CA PRO A 59 9.81 -1.55 -6.88
C PRO A 59 9.26 -0.96 -8.19
N ARG A 60 8.05 -1.35 -8.60
CA ARG A 60 7.38 -0.86 -9.81
C ARG A 60 6.26 0.11 -9.50
N MET A 61 5.98 0.38 -8.23
CA MET A 61 4.89 1.25 -7.81
C MET A 61 5.20 2.69 -8.23
N ARG A 62 4.55 3.17 -9.29
CA ARG A 62 4.61 4.56 -9.73
C ARG A 62 3.34 5.31 -9.34
N PHE A 63 3.39 6.65 -9.32
CA PHE A 63 2.27 7.53 -8.98
C PHE A 63 1.22 7.63 -10.11
N THR A 64 0.74 6.49 -10.59
CA THR A 64 -0.21 6.37 -11.70
C THR A 64 -1.63 6.81 -11.32
N LYS A 65 -2.52 7.04 -12.30
CA LYS A 65 -3.94 7.32 -12.07
C LYS A 65 -4.64 6.25 -11.21
N ARG A 66 -4.24 4.97 -11.34
CA ARG A 66 -4.78 3.87 -10.52
C ARG A 66 -4.43 4.06 -9.04
N VAL A 67 -3.17 4.39 -8.74
CA VAL A 67 -2.70 4.68 -7.38
C VAL A 67 -3.40 5.92 -6.83
N GLN A 68 -3.43 7.02 -7.58
CA GLN A 68 -4.12 8.25 -7.18
C GLN A 68 -5.61 7.99 -6.84
N LYS A 69 -6.33 7.25 -7.69
CA LYS A 69 -7.72 6.84 -7.44
C LYS A 69 -7.85 5.98 -6.19
N ALA A 70 -6.93 5.05 -5.96
CA ALA A 70 -6.92 4.22 -4.76
C ALA A 70 -6.85 5.07 -3.48
N PHE A 71 -6.25 6.26 -3.54
CA PHE A 71 -6.18 7.24 -2.44
C PHE A 71 -7.16 8.42 -2.58
N ARG A 72 -8.21 8.31 -3.42
CA ARG A 72 -9.20 9.38 -3.68
C ARG A 72 -8.57 10.71 -4.10
N TYR A 73 -7.45 10.68 -4.82
CA TYR A 73 -6.72 11.87 -5.26
C TYR A 73 -6.29 12.80 -4.11
N LYS A 74 -6.20 12.28 -2.88
CA LYS A 74 -5.74 13.05 -1.71
C LYS A 74 -4.21 13.07 -1.53
N ALA A 75 -3.52 12.15 -2.20
CA ALA A 75 -2.08 12.15 -2.28
C ALA A 75 -1.62 12.96 -3.50
N GLU A 76 -0.45 13.57 -3.40
CA GLU A 76 0.26 14.30 -4.45
C GLU A 76 1.55 13.58 -4.88
N ARG A 77 2.10 12.71 -4.02
CA ARG A 77 3.36 11.99 -4.28
C ARG A 77 3.48 10.64 -3.57
N LEU A 78 4.46 9.84 -3.99
CA LEU A 78 4.98 8.71 -3.22
C LEU A 78 6.06 9.20 -2.26
N ASP A 79 6.13 8.58 -1.09
CA ASP A 79 7.20 8.82 -0.13
C ASP A 79 8.57 8.38 -0.67
N PRO A 80 9.68 9.09 -0.34
CA PRO A 80 11.03 8.72 -0.75
C PRO A 80 11.40 7.26 -0.45
N GLU A 81 10.91 6.68 0.64
CA GLU A 81 11.16 5.27 0.96
C GLU A 81 10.64 4.34 -0.14
N ILE A 82 9.43 4.58 -0.64
CA ILE A 82 8.87 3.81 -1.76
C ILE A 82 9.71 4.01 -3.03
N LEU A 83 10.32 5.18 -3.20
CA LEU A 83 11.18 5.46 -4.35
C LEU A 83 12.52 4.73 -4.26
N LEU A 84 13.10 4.60 -3.07
CA LEU A 84 14.33 3.84 -2.84
C LEU A 84 14.17 2.37 -3.21
N GLU A 85 13.01 1.78 -2.90
CA GLU A 85 12.65 0.41 -3.27
C GLU A 85 12.61 0.19 -4.80
N GLN A 86 12.46 1.27 -5.59
CA GLN A 86 12.48 1.19 -7.07
C GLN A 86 13.90 1.09 -7.63
N SER A 87 14.88 1.61 -6.90
CA SER A 87 16.29 1.69 -7.29
C SER A 87 17.12 0.51 -6.82
N ALA A 88 16.59 -0.33 -5.92
CA ALA A 88 17.24 -1.55 -5.43
C ALA A 88 17.20 -2.72 -6.44
N ARG A 89 17.26 -2.42 -7.75
CA ARG A 89 17.27 -3.38 -8.86
C ARG A 89 18.67 -3.53 -9.44
#